data_AF-F7K3Q9-F1
#
_entry.id   AF-F7K3Q9-F1
#
_cell.length_a   1.000
_cell.length_b   1.000
_cell.length_c   1.000
_cell.angle_alpha   90.00
_cell.angle_beta   90.00
_cell.angle_gamma   90.00
#
_symmetry.space_group_name_H-M   'P 1'
#
loop_
_entity.id
_entity.type
_entity.pdbx_description
1 polymer ?
#
loop_
_entity_poly.entity_id
_entity_poly.type
_entity_poly.pdbx_seq_one_letter_code
_entity_poly.pdbx_strand_id
1 'polypeptide(L)'
;MVIPERKNQVAYYYGTTHCDHGYERYIEPGKEVLRKRYGEIKKEEYFFWDEASGTDGNRKEFRRLISEIQAGHIHVVVTRDATMIARDWKQFFEFMQTCDKAGVDVVCIREDRDAQKQYTCVKQFVKEYFGREWVL
;
A
#
# COMPACT_ATOMS: atom_id res chain seq x y z
N MET A 1 19.49 2.63 16.44
CA MET A 1 19.06 2.05 15.15
C MET A 1 18.65 3.21 14.27
N VAL A 2 19.53 3.62 13.36
CA VAL A 2 19.26 4.75 12.45
C VAL A 2 18.31 4.22 11.39
N ILE A 3 17.02 4.54 11.51
CA ILE A 3 16.08 4.36 10.40
C ILE A 3 16.68 5.21 9.27
N PRO A 4 17.11 4.62 8.14
CA PRO A 4 17.70 5.41 7.08
C PRO A 4 16.72 6.50 6.71
N GLU A 5 17.21 7.70 6.42
CA GLU A 5 16.41 8.87 5.99
C GLU A 5 15.39 8.55 4.88
N ARG A 6 15.53 7.38 4.24
CA ARG A 6 14.60 6.65 3.35
C ARG A 6 13.21 6.29 3.89
N LYS A 7 12.74 6.67 5.10
CA LYS A 7 11.36 6.34 5.55
C LYS A 7 10.52 7.55 5.96
N ASN A 8 10.90 8.74 5.51
CA ASN A 8 10.16 9.96 5.79
C ASN A 8 9.01 10.20 4.80
N GLN A 9 9.05 9.66 3.58
CA GLN A 9 8.00 9.91 2.58
C GLN A 9 6.91 8.84 2.63
N VAL A 10 5.74 9.25 3.11
CA VAL A 10 4.60 8.38 3.38
C VAL A 10 3.45 8.76 2.45
N ALA A 11 2.98 7.80 1.66
CA ALA A 11 1.75 7.92 0.90
C ALA A 11 0.58 7.32 1.68
N TYR A 12 -0.55 8.00 1.71
CA TYR A 12 -1.84 7.50 2.16
C TYR A 12 -2.70 7.24 0.94
N TYR A 13 -3.15 6.01 0.73
CA TYR A 13 -3.99 5.62 -0.40
C TYR A 13 -5.31 5.01 0.04
N TYR A 14 -6.42 5.59 -0.47
CA TYR A 14 -7.76 5.11 -0.19
C TYR A 14 -8.63 5.17 -1.45
N GLY A 15 -9.14 4.00 -1.89
CA GLY A 15 -10.17 3.91 -2.92
C GLY A 15 -11.56 3.97 -2.28
N THR A 16 -12.36 4.99 -2.59
CA THR A 16 -13.72 5.08 -2.06
C THR A 16 -14.69 4.37 -2.98
N THR A 17 -15.64 3.63 -2.39
CA THR A 17 -16.85 3.22 -3.11
C THR A 17 -17.92 4.27 -2.94
N HIS A 18 -18.91 4.31 -3.84
CA HIS A 18 -20.09 5.20 -3.77
C HIS A 18 -20.80 5.26 -2.40
N CYS A 19 -20.64 4.25 -1.53
CA CYS A 19 -21.25 4.22 -0.20
C CYS A 19 -20.38 4.80 0.93
N ASP A 20 -19.12 5.14 0.67
CA ASP A 20 -18.14 5.49 1.71
C ASP A 20 -17.45 6.81 1.33
N HIS A 21 -18.18 7.92 1.41
CA HIS A 21 -17.63 9.25 1.19
C HIS A 21 -16.63 9.59 2.31
N GLY A 22 -15.44 10.08 1.94
CA GLY A 22 -14.44 10.60 2.88
C GLY A 22 -13.39 9.58 3.34
N TYR A 23 -12.16 9.74 2.83
CA TYR A 23 -10.97 9.04 3.31
C TYR A 23 -10.44 9.59 4.65
N GLU A 24 -10.92 10.78 5.05
CA GLU A 24 -10.47 11.52 6.24
C GLU A 24 -10.52 10.69 7.52
N ARG A 25 -11.56 9.86 7.67
CA ARG A 25 -11.72 8.96 8.83
C ARG A 25 -10.58 7.95 8.99
N TYR A 26 -9.84 7.68 7.92
CA TYR A 26 -8.74 6.72 7.91
C TYR A 26 -7.38 7.38 8.12
N ILE A 27 -7.29 8.72 8.08
CA ILE A 27 -6.03 9.45 8.26
C ILE A 27 -5.48 9.23 9.67
N GLU A 28 -6.27 9.50 10.71
CA GLU A 28 -5.83 9.37 12.09
C GLU A 28 -5.50 7.90 12.47
N PRO A 29 -6.34 6.89 12.13
CA PRO A 29 -5.96 5.50 12.30
C PRO A 29 -4.71 5.10 11.51
N GLY A 30 -4.52 5.64 10.30
CA GLY A 30 -3.33 5.40 9.49
C GLY A 30 -2.06 5.96 10.13
N LYS A 31 -2.14 7.17 10.70
CA LYS A 31 -1.05 7.78 11.48
C LYS A 31 -0.71 6.96 12.73
N GLU A 32 -1.72 6.45 13.43
CA GLU A 32 -1.54 5.60 14.61
C GLU A 32 -0.75 4.34 14.28
N VAL A 33 -1.13 3.62 13.22
CA VAL A 33 -0.45 2.37 12.85
C VAL A 33 0.99 2.63 12.43
N LEU A 34 1.26 3.71 11.70
CA LEU A 34 2.65 4.11 11.41
C LEU A 34 3.45 4.40 12.67
N ARG A 35 2.88 5.16 13.62
CA ARG A 35 3.55 5.48 14.88
C ARG A 35 3.86 4.22 15.67
N LYS A 36 2.95 3.25 15.72
CA LYS A 36 3.21 1.96 16.36
C LYS A 36 4.32 1.16 15.68
N ARG A 37 4.41 1.22 14.34
CA ARG A 37 5.36 0.42 13.56
C ARG A 37 6.76 1.00 13.52
N TYR A 38 6.88 2.33 13.39
CA TYR A 38 8.16 3.01 13.16
C TYR A 38 8.55 3.99 14.27
N GLY A 39 7.67 4.23 15.26
CA GLY A 39 7.85 5.27 16.26
C GLY A 39 7.51 6.66 15.75
N GLU A 40 7.88 7.69 16.51
CA GLU A 40 7.77 9.07 16.08
C GLU A 40 8.91 9.43 15.12
N ILE A 41 8.56 9.67 13.86
CA ILE A 41 9.49 10.06 12.80
C ILE A 41 8.98 11.32 12.10
N LYS A 42 9.90 12.22 11.73
CA LYS A 42 9.57 13.36 10.86
C LYS A 42 9.25 12.80 9.47
N LYS A 43 8.04 13.07 8.99
CA LYS A 43 7.50 12.49 7.76
C LYS A 43 6.87 13.56 6.87
N GLU A 44 7.06 13.39 5.57
CA GLU A 44 6.32 14.08 4.51
C GLU A 44 5.15 13.19 4.12
N GLU A 45 3.94 13.73 4.26
CA GLU A 45 2.70 12.98 4.03
C GLU A 45 2.09 13.38 2.68
N TYR A 46 1.85 12.39 1.84
CA TYR A 46 1.22 12.53 0.52
C TYR A 46 -0.12 11.79 0.54
N PHE A 47 -1.19 12.42 0.04
CA PHE A 47 -2.53 11.85 0.07
C PHE A 47 -3.01 11.57 -1.35
N PHE A 48 -3.43 10.33 -1.60
CA PHE A 48 -3.93 9.83 -2.87
C PHE A 48 -5.31 9.22 -2.64
N TRP A 49 -6.32 9.67 -3.38
CA TRP A 49 -7.67 9.12 -3.25
C TRP A 49 -8.36 9.05 -4.62
N ASP A 50 -9.10 7.97 -4.84
CA ASP A 50 -9.93 7.80 -6.02
C ASP A 50 -11.38 7.57 -5.60
N GLU A 51 -12.32 8.29 -6.21
CA GLU A 51 -13.77 8.03 -6.12
C GLU A 51 -14.21 7.00 -7.17
N ALA A 52 -13.56 5.85 -7.18
CA ALA A 52 -13.83 4.80 -8.15
C ALA A 52 -13.73 3.41 -7.50
N SER A 53 -14.50 2.46 -8.04
CA SER A 53 -14.45 1.06 -7.58
C SER A 53 -13.02 0.52 -7.65
N GLY A 54 -12.62 -0.34 -6.70
CA GLY A 54 -11.33 -1.04 -6.72
C GLY A 54 -11.15 -2.06 -7.87
N THR A 55 -12.13 -2.14 -8.78
CA THR A 55 -12.09 -2.87 -10.06
C THR A 55 -12.01 -1.94 -11.27
N ASP A 56 -12.14 -0.62 -11.07
CA ASP A 56 -12.08 0.37 -12.14
C ASP A 56 -10.62 0.61 -12.54
N GLY A 57 -10.34 0.49 -13.84
CA GLY A 57 -9.04 0.77 -14.43
C GLY A 57 -8.72 2.27 -14.56
N ASN A 58 -9.70 3.15 -14.28
CA ASN A 58 -9.57 4.60 -14.43
C ASN A 58 -9.22 5.34 -13.13
N ARG A 59 -8.54 4.65 -12.20
CA ARG A 59 -8.05 5.20 -10.93
C ARG A 59 -6.78 6.04 -11.16
N LYS A 60 -6.97 7.35 -11.35
CA LYS A 60 -5.90 8.29 -11.69
C LYS A 60 -4.90 8.44 -10.56
N GLU A 61 -5.37 8.57 -9.32
CA GLU A 61 -4.46 8.73 -8.17
C GLU A 61 -3.73 7.43 -7.86
N PHE A 62 -4.35 6.27 -8.07
CA PHE A 62 -3.65 4.98 -8.01
C PHE A 62 -2.50 4.87 -9.00
N ARG A 63 -2.72 5.26 -10.26
CA ARG A 63 -1.67 5.25 -11.28
C ARG A 63 -0.56 6.24 -10.95
N ARG A 64 -0.93 7.41 -10.44
CA ARG A 64 0.03 8.41 -9.96
C ARG A 64 0.86 7.86 -8.81
N LEU A 65 0.24 7.23 -7.80
CA LEU A 65 0.94 6.57 -6.70
C LEU A 65 1.97 5.55 -7.20
N ILE A 66 1.60 4.69 -8.15
CA ILE A 66 2.54 3.73 -8.75
C ILE A 66 3.73 4.46 -9.39
N SER A 67 3.48 5.56 -10.11
CA SER A 67 4.54 6.36 -10.72
C SER A 67 5.47 6.99 -9.68
N GLU A 68 4.94 7.51 -8.58
CA GLU A 68 5.73 8.12 -7.48
C GLU A 68 6.56 7.07 -6.73
N ILE A 69 6.03 5.84 -6.56
CA ILE A 69 6.77 4.69 -6.03
C ILE A 69 7.93 4.33 -6.95
N GLN A 70 7.68 4.22 -8.26
CA GLN A 70 8.71 3.90 -9.25
C GLN A 70 9.78 4.99 -9.36
N ALA A 71 9.42 6.25 -9.13
CA ALA A 71 10.35 7.37 -9.06
C ALA A 71 11.17 7.40 -7.76
N GLY A 72 10.83 6.58 -6.76
CA GLY A 72 11.49 6.54 -5.46
C GLY A 72 11.10 7.69 -4.52
N HIS A 73 9.99 8.38 -4.79
CA HIS A 73 9.48 9.47 -3.95
C HIS A 73 8.63 8.99 -2.78
N ILE A 74 8.21 7.72 -2.79
CA ILE A 74 7.39 7.12 -1.73
C ILE A 74 8.12 5.91 -1.19
N HIS A 75 8.17 5.82 0.14
CA HIS A 75 8.88 4.76 0.84
C HIS A 75 7.96 3.91 1.72
N VAL A 76 6.79 4.44 2.08
CA VAL A 76 5.75 3.73 2.83
C VAL A 76 4.40 4.07 2.23
N VAL A 77 3.55 3.07 2.02
CA VAL A 77 2.14 3.23 1.63
C VAL A 77 1.26 2.79 2.79
N VAL A 78 0.38 3.68 3.25
CA VAL A 78 -0.66 3.39 4.23
C VAL A 78 -2.00 3.27 3.55
N THR A 79 -2.75 2.25 3.91
CA THR A 79 -4.12 2.06 3.43
C THR A 79 -4.99 1.40 4.49
N ARG A 80 -6.30 1.27 4.24
CA ARG A 80 -7.19 0.58 5.19
C ARG A 80 -6.93 -0.92 5.24
N ASP A 81 -6.93 -1.55 4.07
CA ASP A 81 -6.79 -2.99 3.87
C ASP A 81 -6.41 -3.30 2.40
N ALA A 82 -6.11 -4.56 2.09
CA ALA A 82 -5.77 -4.99 0.72
C ALA A 82 -6.82 -4.62 -0.34
N THR A 83 -8.11 -4.56 0.02
CA THR A 83 -9.20 -4.30 -0.95
C THR A 83 -9.26 -2.84 -1.40
N MET A 84 -8.63 -1.93 -0.65
CA MET A 84 -8.44 -0.54 -1.06
C MET A 84 -7.43 -0.42 -2.19
N ILE A 85 -6.41 -1.28 -2.21
CA ILE A 85 -5.37 -1.29 -3.25
C ILE A 85 -5.97 -1.82 -4.56
N ALA A 86 -6.59 -2.99 -4.53
CA ALA A 86 -7.28 -3.56 -5.66
C ALA A 86 -8.20 -4.69 -5.20
N ARG A 87 -9.31 -4.89 -5.92
CA ARG A 87 -10.15 -6.10 -5.77
C ARG A 87 -9.85 -7.15 -6.84
N ASP A 88 -9.21 -6.74 -7.92
CA ASP A 88 -8.64 -7.63 -8.92
C ASP A 88 -7.28 -8.17 -8.43
N TRP A 89 -7.12 -9.49 -8.46
CA TRP A 89 -5.94 -10.16 -7.93
C TRP A 89 -4.68 -9.82 -8.74
N LYS A 90 -4.80 -9.65 -10.07
CA LYS A 90 -3.67 -9.32 -10.93
C LYS A 90 -3.16 -7.92 -10.60
N GLN A 91 -4.04 -6.91 -10.57
CA GLN A 91 -3.68 -5.55 -10.16
C GLN A 91 -3.08 -5.51 -8.75
N PHE A 92 -3.63 -6.29 -7.82
CA PHE A 92 -3.08 -6.38 -6.45
C PHE A 92 -1.63 -6.87 -6.47
N PHE A 93 -1.34 -7.99 -7.15
CA PHE A 93 0.03 -8.52 -7.20
C PHE A 93 0.98 -7.62 -7.99
N GLU A 94 0.55 -6.99 -9.08
CA GLU A 94 1.36 -6.02 -9.81
C GLU A 94 1.77 -4.84 -8.92
N PHE A 95 0.83 -4.32 -8.12
CA PHE A 95 1.11 -3.26 -7.16
C PHE A 95 2.09 -3.73 -6.07
N MET A 96 1.80 -4.86 -5.41
CA MET A 96 2.63 -5.37 -4.32
C MET A 96 4.05 -5.71 -4.78
N GLN A 97 4.21 -6.27 -5.99
CA GLN A 97 5.52 -6.50 -6.58
C GLN A 97 6.26 -5.20 -6.90
N THR A 98 5.55 -4.17 -7.34
CA THR A 98 6.15 -2.85 -7.59
C THR A 98 6.70 -2.26 -6.29
N CYS A 99 5.92 -2.33 -5.20
CA CYS A 99 6.37 -1.91 -3.87
C CYS A 99 7.57 -2.74 -3.38
N ASP A 100 7.50 -4.07 -3.49
CA ASP A 100 8.58 -4.99 -3.07
C ASP A 100 9.89 -4.70 -3.81
N LYS A 101 9.85 -4.49 -5.12
CA LYS A 101 11.01 -4.11 -5.94
C LYS A 101 11.58 -2.73 -5.58
N ALA A 102 10.71 -1.79 -5.21
CA ALA A 102 11.12 -0.45 -4.80
C ALA A 102 11.54 -0.37 -3.31
N GLY A 103 11.40 -1.46 -2.56
CA GLY A 103 11.66 -1.46 -1.11
C GLY A 103 10.64 -0.64 -0.30
N VAL A 104 9.42 -0.50 -0.82
CA VAL A 104 8.32 0.24 -0.20
C VAL A 104 7.52 -0.66 0.72
N ASP A 105 7.37 -0.24 1.98
CA ASP A 105 6.53 -0.94 2.94
C ASP A 105 5.05 -0.60 2.72
N VAL A 106 4.18 -1.62 2.66
CA VAL A 106 2.73 -1.43 2.65
C VAL A 106 2.16 -1.74 4.03
N VAL A 107 1.45 -0.78 4.61
CA VAL A 107 0.93 -0.83 5.98
C VAL A 107 -0.59 -0.66 5.97
N CYS A 108 -1.31 -1.66 6.46
CA CYS A 108 -2.76 -1.61 6.57
C CYS A 108 -3.22 -1.21 7.98
N ILE A 109 -4.29 -0.41 8.06
CA ILE A 109 -4.97 -0.10 9.33
C ILE A 109 -5.58 -1.37 9.94
N ARG A 110 -6.17 -2.22 9.09
CA ARG A 110 -6.79 -3.49 9.47
C ARG A 110 -5.79 -4.63 9.40
N GLU A 111 -5.32 -5.10 10.55
CA GLU A 111 -4.37 -6.20 10.63
C GLU A 111 -4.91 -7.55 10.12
N ASP A 112 -6.24 -7.76 10.20
CA ASP A 112 -6.94 -8.96 9.72
C ASP A 112 -7.00 -9.04 8.19
N ARG A 113 -6.77 -7.92 7.50
CA ARG A 113 -6.80 -7.80 6.03
C ARG A 113 -5.56 -7.09 5.49
N ASP A 114 -4.43 -7.33 6.15
CA ASP A 114 -3.16 -6.71 5.80
C ASP A 114 -2.63 -7.21 4.46
N ALA A 115 -2.33 -6.27 3.57
CA ALA A 115 -1.87 -6.55 2.21
C ALA A 115 -0.49 -7.23 2.19
N GLN A 116 0.43 -6.82 3.07
CA GLN A 116 1.78 -7.38 3.13
C GLN A 116 1.74 -8.85 3.59
N LYS A 117 0.93 -9.17 4.60
CA LYS A 117 0.72 -10.56 5.07
C LYS A 117 0.14 -11.44 3.95
N GLN A 118 -0.88 -10.95 3.24
CA GLN A 118 -1.48 -11.69 2.11
C GLN A 118 -0.46 -11.91 0.98
N TYR A 119 0.27 -10.88 0.57
CA TYR A 119 1.31 -10.99 -0.45
C TYR A 119 2.42 -11.96 -0.06
N THR A 120 2.89 -11.89 1.18
CA THR A 120 3.95 -12.76 1.70
C THR A 120 3.52 -14.22 1.69
N CYS A 121 2.30 -14.51 2.12
CA CYS A 121 1.73 -15.86 2.11
C CYS A 121 1.70 -16.44 0.69
N VAL A 122 1.22 -15.67 -0.29
CA VAL A 122 1.16 -16.14 -1.69
C VAL A 122 2.55 -16.26 -2.30
N LYS A 123 3.47 -15.32 -2.03
CA LYS A 123 4.86 -15.37 -2.51
C LYS A 123 5.57 -16.62 -1.97
N GLN A 124 5.36 -16.96 -0.70
CA GLN A 124 5.91 -18.18 -0.11
C GLN A 124 5.33 -19.44 -0.77
N PHE A 125 4.01 -19.50 -0.96
CA PHE A 125 3.37 -20.62 -1.66
C PHE A 125 3.92 -20.79 -3.09
N VAL A 126 4.06 -19.70 -3.85
CA VAL A 126 4.60 -19.75 -5.21
C VAL A 126 6.05 -20.24 -5.23
N LYS A 127 6.86 -19.79 -4.27
CA LYS A 127 8.25 -20.23 -4.12
C LYS A 127 8.35 -21.72 -3.80
N GLU A 128 7.56 -22.20 -2.85
CA GLU A 128 7.62 -23.59 -2.37
C GLU A 128 7.11 -24.59 -3.42
N TYR A 129 6.02 -24.27 -4.12
CA TYR A 129 5.35 -25.23 -5.01
C TYR A 129 5.73 -25.08 -6.49
N PHE A 130 6.20 -23.90 -6.91
CA PHE A 130 6.53 -23.62 -8.31
C PHE A 130 7.99 -23.18 -8.51
N GLY A 131 8.77 -23.01 -7.43
CA GLY A 131 10.17 -22.60 -7.51
C GLY A 131 10.39 -21.18 -8.05
N ARG A 132 9.35 -20.34 -8.08
CA ARG A 132 9.41 -18.97 -8.61
C ARG A 132 9.54 -17.96 -7.48
N GLU A 133 10.31 -16.90 -7.71
CA GLU A 133 10.48 -15.83 -6.74
C GLU A 133 9.34 -14.79 -6.78
N TRP A 134 8.69 -14.65 -7.94
CA TRP A 134 7.61 -13.70 -8.19
C TRP A 134 6.27 -14.42 -8.37
N VAL A 135 5.20 -13.78 -7.91
CA VAL A 135 3.83 -14.33 -7.99
C VAL A 135 3.28 -14.30 -9.42
N LEU A 136 3.66 -13.29 -10.20
CA LEU A 136 3.31 -13.11 -11.61
C LEU A 136 4.52 -13.41 -12.49
#